data_AF-A0A2E6F936-F1
#
_entry.id   AF-A0A2E6F936-F1
#
_cell.length_a   1.000
_cell.length_b   1.000
_cell.length_c   1.000
_cell.angle_alpha   90.00
_cell.angle_beta   90.00
_cell.angle_gamma   90.00
#
_symmetry.space_group_name_H-M   'P 1'
#
loop_
_entity.id
_entity.type
_entity.pdbx_description
1 polymer ?
#
loop_
_entity_poly.entity_id
_entity_poly.type
_entity_poly.pdbx_seq_one_letter_code
_entity_poly.pdbx_strand_id
1 'polypeptide(L)'
;MTIDVADRLELHELPGRYGDAIDDRNWDRLRQVFTADAIFDLTGVGSRRLDGIEDIVHFMNVEAQHPKTHMMTNIYVEDLGEMITMNFRIVALLGKGFVGTASYYDEVVKTSEGWRVKHRECMLHRRDKRDAPCDNPA
;
A
#
# COMPACT_ATOMS: atom_id res chain seq x y z
N MET A 1 18.63 -1.37 -12.05
CA MET A 1 17.99 -2.16 -13.13
C MET A 1 16.92 -1.24 -13.69
N THR A 2 16.99 -0.82 -14.96
CA THR A 2 16.03 0.18 -15.46
C THR A 2 14.70 -0.50 -15.77
N ILE A 3 13.62 -0.02 -15.16
CA ILE A 3 12.26 -0.51 -15.44
C ILE A 3 11.74 -0.01 -16.78
N ASP A 4 11.01 -0.86 -17.51
CA ASP A 4 10.37 -0.50 -18.77
C ASP A 4 8.87 -0.16 -18.62
N VAL A 5 8.17 0.01 -19.74
CA VAL A 5 6.73 0.33 -19.74
C VAL A 5 5.88 -0.83 -19.21
N ALA A 6 6.26 -2.09 -19.49
CA ALA A 6 5.53 -3.25 -19.00
C ALA A 6 5.70 -3.39 -17.48
N ASP A 7 6.92 -3.18 -16.99
CA ASP A 7 7.20 -3.13 -15.55
C ASP A 7 6.38 -2.03 -14.86
N ARG A 8 6.36 -0.83 -15.45
CA ARG A 8 5.56 0.28 -14.93
C ARG A 8 4.08 -0.04 -14.90
N LEU A 9 3.53 -0.70 -15.92
CA LEU A 9 2.12 -1.09 -15.95
C LEU A 9 1.82 -2.10 -14.84
N GLU A 10 2.63 -3.15 -14.71
CA GLU A 10 2.44 -4.18 -13.69
C GLU A 10 2.49 -3.59 -12.28
N LEU A 11 3.46 -2.71 -12.02
CA LEU A 11 3.56 -1.97 -10.76
C LEU A 11 2.34 -1.09 -10.52
N HIS A 12 1.86 -0.38 -11.55
CA HIS A 12 0.71 0.51 -11.42
C HIS A 12 -0.61 -0.23 -11.13
N GLU A 13 -0.69 -1.53 -11.47
CA GLU A 13 -1.83 -2.39 -11.18
C GLU A 13 -1.79 -2.98 -9.76
N LEU A 14 -0.61 -3.11 -9.14
CA LEU A 14 -0.46 -3.73 -7.80
C LEU A 14 -1.33 -3.07 -6.72
N PRO A 15 -1.43 -1.73 -6.61
CA PRO A 15 -2.34 -1.11 -5.63
C PRO A 15 -3.79 -1.51 -5.84
N GLY A 16 -4.26 -1.55 -7.09
CA GLY A 16 -5.63 -1.96 -7.42
C GLY A 16 -5.89 -3.41 -7.03
N ARG A 17 -4.98 -4.33 -7.40
CA ARG A 17 -5.04 -5.74 -7.01
C ARG A 17 -5.05 -5.94 -5.50
N TYR A 18 -4.26 -5.14 -4.78
CA TYR A 18 -4.26 -5.12 -3.31
C TYR A 18 -5.63 -4.71 -2.76
N GLY A 19 -6.21 -3.63 -3.26
CA GLY A 19 -7.54 -3.16 -2.84
C GLY A 19 -8.62 -4.21 -3.01
N ASP A 20 -8.72 -4.76 -4.22
CA ASP A 20 -9.68 -5.82 -4.53
C ASP A 20 -9.46 -7.06 -3.65
N ALA A 21 -8.20 -7.51 -3.49
CA ALA A 21 -7.90 -8.68 -2.68
C ALA A 21 -8.30 -8.49 -1.21
N ILE A 22 -8.06 -7.30 -0.65
CA ILE A 22 -8.50 -6.96 0.70
C ILE A 22 -10.03 -6.92 0.76
N ASP A 23 -10.68 -6.14 -0.10
CA ASP A 23 -12.13 -5.91 -0.08
C ASP A 23 -12.93 -7.19 -0.29
N ASP A 24 -12.49 -8.07 -1.19
CA ASP A 24 -13.10 -9.38 -1.48
C ASP A 24 -12.77 -10.46 -0.45
N ARG A 25 -11.86 -10.18 0.50
CA ARG A 25 -11.27 -11.18 1.40
C ARG A 25 -10.58 -12.33 0.66
N ASN A 26 -10.00 -12.02 -0.50
CA ASN A 26 -9.30 -13.00 -1.34
C ASN A 26 -7.82 -13.05 -0.97
N TRP A 27 -7.50 -13.89 0.01
CA TRP A 27 -6.16 -13.99 0.57
C TRP A 27 -5.15 -14.68 -0.34
N ASP A 28 -5.62 -15.49 -1.29
CA ASP A 28 -4.78 -16.08 -2.33
C ASP A 28 -4.31 -15.02 -3.32
N ARG A 29 -5.19 -14.08 -3.68
CA ARG A 29 -4.80 -12.89 -4.47
C ARG A 29 -3.91 -11.94 -3.67
N LEU A 30 -4.15 -11.78 -2.38
CA LEU A 30 -3.28 -10.96 -1.53
C LEU A 30 -1.84 -11.48 -1.50
N ARG A 31 -1.66 -12.81 -1.51
CA ARG A 31 -0.33 -13.46 -1.63
C ARG A 31 0.40 -13.17 -2.94
N GLN A 32 -0.31 -12.71 -3.97
CA GLN A 32 0.30 -12.30 -5.24
C GLN A 32 0.72 -10.83 -5.26
N VAL A 33 0.42 -10.06 -4.19
CA VAL A 33 0.82 -8.65 -4.08
C VAL A 33 2.15 -8.50 -3.37
N PHE A 34 2.38 -9.30 -2.32
CA PHE A 34 3.52 -9.19 -1.42
C PHE A 34 4.52 -10.32 -1.63
N THR A 35 5.80 -10.11 -1.30
CA THR A 35 6.74 -11.22 -1.14
C THR A 35 6.40 -12.03 0.13
N ALA A 36 6.86 -13.29 0.18
CA ALA A 36 6.61 -14.16 1.33
C ALA A 36 7.14 -13.57 2.65
N ASP A 37 8.25 -12.85 2.58
CA ASP A 37 8.92 -12.18 3.69
C ASP A 37 8.69 -10.65 3.70
N ALA A 38 7.57 -10.20 3.13
CA ALA A 38 7.26 -8.79 3.09
C ALA A 38 7.02 -8.21 4.48
N ILE A 39 7.35 -6.93 4.63
CA ILE A 39 7.06 -6.16 5.84
C ILE A 39 5.93 -5.19 5.53
N PHE A 40 4.92 -5.15 6.39
CA PHE A 40 3.88 -4.13 6.34
C PHE A 40 3.85 -3.36 7.66
N ASP A 41 4.39 -2.15 7.64
CA ASP A 41 4.44 -1.25 8.77
C ASP A 41 3.15 -0.39 8.85
N LEU A 42 2.31 -0.70 9.84
CA LEU A 42 1.10 0.06 10.17
C LEU A 42 1.31 0.97 11.41
N THR A 43 2.53 1.13 11.90
CA THR A 43 2.81 1.99 13.07
C THR A 43 2.50 3.46 12.78
N GLY A 44 2.67 3.89 11.53
CA GLY A 44 2.28 5.23 11.04
C GLY A 44 0.77 5.51 11.06
N VAL A 45 -0.06 4.48 11.30
CA VAL A 45 -1.50 4.59 11.55
C VAL A 45 -1.91 4.13 12.95
N GLY A 46 -0.95 3.99 13.86
CA GLY A 46 -1.18 3.62 15.26
C GLY A 46 -1.45 2.13 15.51
N SER A 47 -1.04 1.26 14.58
CA SER A 47 -1.13 -0.20 14.73
C SER A 47 0.25 -0.86 14.84
N ARG A 48 0.34 -2.18 14.71
CA ARG A 48 1.60 -2.95 14.78
C ARG A 48 2.23 -3.14 13.40
N ARG A 49 3.55 -3.34 13.37
CA ARG A 49 4.27 -3.84 12.21
C ARG A 49 3.94 -5.34 12.00
N LEU A 50 3.81 -5.74 10.75
CA LEU A 50 3.50 -7.10 10.32
C LEU A 50 4.69 -7.72 9.59
N ASP A 51 5.03 -8.96 9.93
CA ASP A 51 6.23 -9.66 9.47
C ASP A 51 5.89 -10.91 8.64
N GLY A 52 6.05 -10.81 7.32
CA GLY A 52 5.77 -11.88 6.37
C GLY A 52 4.31 -11.94 5.92
N ILE A 53 4.08 -12.57 4.76
CA ILE A 53 2.75 -12.59 4.13
C ILE A 53 1.69 -13.31 4.98
N GLU A 54 2.09 -14.32 5.76
CA GLU A 54 1.15 -15.04 6.63
C GLU A 54 0.68 -14.17 7.80
N ASP A 55 1.55 -13.34 8.39
CA ASP A 55 1.16 -12.37 9.42
C ASP A 55 0.29 -11.26 8.82
N ILE A 56 0.64 -10.76 7.63
CA ILE A 56 -0.18 -9.79 6.89
C ILE A 56 -1.59 -10.35 6.67
N VAL A 57 -1.71 -11.59 6.17
CA VAL A 57 -3.01 -12.21 5.91
C VAL A 57 -3.77 -12.45 7.21
N HIS A 58 -3.09 -12.91 8.27
CA HIS A 58 -3.72 -13.10 9.58
C HIS A 58 -4.33 -11.80 10.09
N PHE A 59 -3.54 -10.72 10.09
CA PHE A 59 -4.00 -9.39 10.49
C PHE A 59 -5.22 -8.96 9.66
N MET A 60 -5.14 -9.05 8.33
CA MET A 60 -6.24 -8.64 7.45
C MET A 60 -7.49 -9.50 7.62
N ASN A 61 -7.35 -10.77 7.98
CA ASN A 61 -8.49 -11.67 8.12
C ASN A 61 -9.15 -11.58 9.52
N VAL A 62 -8.35 -11.35 10.57
CA VAL A 62 -8.79 -11.56 11.96
C VAL A 62 -8.75 -10.28 12.80
N GLU A 63 -7.72 -9.45 12.64
CA GLU A 63 -7.48 -8.29 13.51
C GLU A 63 -8.02 -6.98 12.92
N ALA A 64 -7.95 -6.83 11.59
CA ALA A 64 -8.26 -5.60 10.89
C ALA A 64 -9.77 -5.29 10.89
N GLN A 65 -10.09 -4.01 11.12
CA GLN A 65 -11.42 -3.45 10.89
C GLN A 65 -11.45 -2.81 9.51
N HIS A 66 -11.84 -3.59 8.50
CA HIS A 66 -11.83 -3.14 7.12
C HIS A 66 -12.92 -2.10 6.81
N PRO A 67 -12.62 -1.08 5.99
CA PRO A 67 -13.65 -0.26 5.36
C PRO A 67 -14.52 -1.09 4.41
N LYS A 68 -15.58 -0.46 3.90
CA LYS A 68 -16.41 -1.06 2.85
C LYS A 68 -15.66 -1.22 1.53
N THR A 69 -14.78 -0.27 1.23
CA THR A 69 -13.93 -0.34 0.04
C THR A 69 -12.72 0.57 0.17
N HIS A 70 -11.63 0.19 -0.49
CA HIS A 70 -10.43 0.98 -0.68
C HIS A 70 -10.29 1.45 -2.13
N MET A 71 -10.27 2.76 -2.34
CA MET A 71 -9.97 3.35 -3.65
C MET A 71 -8.51 3.79 -3.71
N MET A 72 -7.78 3.29 -4.70
CA MET A 72 -6.36 3.58 -4.90
C MET A 72 -6.18 4.78 -5.81
N THR A 73 -5.33 5.72 -5.41
CA THR A 73 -5.18 7.02 -6.09
C THR A 73 -3.72 7.47 -6.09
N ASN A 74 -3.39 8.43 -6.97
CA ASN A 74 -2.08 9.07 -7.04
C ASN A 74 -0.91 8.07 -7.08
N ILE A 75 -1.06 7.02 -7.88
CA ILE A 75 -0.07 5.94 -8.00
C ILE A 75 1.06 6.42 -8.90
N TYR A 76 2.30 6.26 -8.45
CA TYR A 76 3.49 6.45 -9.27
C TYR A 76 4.65 5.60 -8.75
N VAL A 77 5.63 5.41 -9.63
CA VAL A 77 6.82 4.58 -9.38
C VAL A 77 8.05 5.41 -9.67
N GLU A 78 9.07 5.27 -8.82
CA GLU A 78 10.39 5.89 -8.99
C GLU A 78 11.47 4.79 -8.99
N ASP A 79 12.37 4.85 -9.96
CA ASP A 79 13.57 4.02 -10.00
C ASP A 79 14.72 4.82 -9.39
N LEU A 80 15.16 4.41 -8.20
CA LEU A 80 16.24 5.04 -7.44
C LEU A 80 17.59 4.33 -7.67
N GLY A 81 17.68 3.46 -8.69
CA GLY A 81 18.89 2.74 -9.07
C GLY A 81 19.03 1.39 -8.36
N GLU A 82 19.19 1.43 -7.03
CA GLU A 82 19.30 0.22 -6.18
C GLU A 82 17.93 -0.30 -5.72
N MET A 83 16.93 0.56 -5.73
CA MET A 83 15.58 0.29 -5.24
C MET A 83 14.56 0.95 -6.15
N ILE A 84 13.42 0.29 -6.31
CA ILE A 84 12.26 0.88 -6.96
C ILE A 84 11.22 1.11 -5.87
N THR A 85 10.71 2.34 -5.82
CA THR A 85 9.66 2.70 -4.87
C THR A 85 8.35 2.91 -5.61
N MET A 86 7.25 2.52 -4.97
CA MET A 86 5.90 2.77 -5.45
C MET A 86 5.14 3.54 -4.38
N ASN A 87 4.56 4.65 -4.77
CA ASN A 87 3.85 5.54 -3.88
C ASN A 87 2.41 5.65 -4.33
N PHE A 88 1.47 5.53 -3.41
CA PHE A 88 0.05 5.73 -3.70
C PHE A 88 -0.71 6.17 -2.46
N ARG A 89 -1.97 6.56 -2.64
CA ARG A 89 -2.87 7.00 -1.58
C ARG A 89 -4.14 6.20 -1.62
N ILE A 90 -4.78 6.05 -0.48
CA ILE A 90 -6.11 5.47 -0.40
C ILE A 90 -7.15 6.49 0.02
N VAL A 91 -8.35 6.30 -0.50
CA VAL A 91 -9.59 6.81 0.06
C VAL A 91 -10.42 5.59 0.46
N ALA A 92 -10.75 5.48 1.75
CA ALA A 92 -11.46 4.35 2.32
C ALA A 92 -12.84 4.77 2.83
N LEU A 93 -13.88 4.01 2.47
CA LEU A 93 -15.24 4.28 2.97
C LEU A 93 -15.47 3.56 4.30
N LEU A 94 -15.41 4.32 5.41
CA LEU A 94 -15.53 3.79 6.78
C LEU A 94 -16.98 3.52 7.20
N GLY A 95 -17.96 3.99 6.42
CA GLY A 95 -19.39 3.88 6.71
C GLY A 95 -19.95 5.09 7.47
N LYS A 96 -21.28 5.18 7.58
CA LYS A 96 -22.00 6.33 8.19
C LYS A 96 -21.59 7.71 7.63
N GLY A 97 -21.17 7.77 6.37
CA GLY A 97 -20.69 8.99 5.72
C GLY A 97 -19.23 9.35 6.03
N PHE A 98 -18.52 8.55 6.83
CA PHE A 98 -17.10 8.78 7.12
C PHE A 98 -16.19 8.22 6.02
N VAL A 99 -15.12 8.97 5.76
CA VAL A 99 -14.06 8.63 4.82
C VAL A 99 -12.72 8.71 5.56
N GLY A 100 -11.87 7.71 5.34
CA GLY A 100 -10.49 7.70 5.80
C GLY A 100 -9.54 7.90 4.62
N THR A 101 -8.36 8.43 4.89
CA THR A 101 -7.26 8.49 3.92
C THR A 101 -5.99 7.99 4.57
N ALA A 102 -5.16 7.30 3.79
CA ALA A 102 -3.81 6.96 4.19
C ALA A 102 -2.86 7.05 2.99
N SER A 103 -1.58 7.10 3.30
CA SER A 103 -0.50 7.14 2.32
C SER A 103 0.32 5.88 2.41
N TYR A 104 0.62 5.30 1.26
CA TYR A 104 1.41 4.09 1.14
C TYR A 104 2.72 4.38 0.43
N TYR A 105 3.80 3.88 1.02
CA TYR A 105 5.16 4.00 0.54
C TYR A 105 5.73 2.58 0.46
N ASP A 106 5.89 2.07 -0.76
CA ASP A 106 6.29 0.70 -1.00
C ASP A 106 7.71 0.64 -1.56
N GLU A 107 8.45 -0.36 -1.13
CA GLU A 107 9.60 -0.90 -1.82
C GLU A 107 9.16 -2.14 -2.58
N VAL A 108 9.45 -2.19 -3.88
CA VAL A 108 8.99 -3.26 -4.77
C VAL A 108 10.16 -3.97 -5.42
N VAL A 109 10.00 -5.27 -5.65
CA VAL A 109 11.03 -6.12 -6.25
C VAL A 109 10.44 -6.98 -7.37
N LYS A 110 11.22 -7.19 -8.43
CA LYS A 110 10.86 -8.10 -9.52
C LYS A 110 11.20 -9.52 -9.10
N THR A 111 10.21 -10.40 -9.08
CA THR A 111 10.38 -11.83 -8.83
C THR A 111 10.24 -12.62 -10.13
N SER A 112 10.47 -13.93 -10.09
CA SER A 112 10.16 -14.83 -11.21
C SER A 112 8.68 -14.87 -11.58
N GLU A 113 7.80 -14.44 -10.68
CA GLU A 113 6.34 -14.43 -10.85
C GLU A 113 5.76 -13.01 -11.05
N GLY A 114 6.63 -12.04 -11.34
CA GLY A 114 6.26 -10.63 -11.50
C GLY A 114 6.67 -9.74 -10.33
N TRP A 115 6.23 -8.49 -10.37
CA TRP A 115 6.53 -7.49 -9.34
C TRP A 115 5.75 -7.77 -8.05
N ARG A 116 6.40 -7.57 -6.91
CA ARG A 116 5.84 -7.75 -5.57
C ARG A 116 6.28 -6.65 -4.63
N VAL A 117 5.44 -6.34 -3.64
CA VAL A 117 5.76 -5.44 -2.53
C VAL A 117 6.62 -6.18 -1.51
N LYS A 118 7.82 -5.66 -1.26
CA LYS A 118 8.78 -6.18 -0.28
C LYS A 118 8.63 -5.48 1.08
N HIS A 119 8.41 -4.18 1.05
CA HIS A 119 8.19 -3.37 2.23
C HIS A 119 7.09 -2.36 1.93
N ARG A 120 6.18 -2.15 2.88
CA ARG A 120 5.10 -1.18 2.79
C ARG A 120 4.95 -0.44 4.10
N GLU A 121 5.02 0.88 4.03
CA GLU A 121 4.66 1.76 5.13
C GLU A 121 3.29 2.38 4.88
N CYS A 122 2.42 2.38 5.89
CA CYS A 122 1.14 3.08 5.86
C CYS A 122 1.15 4.23 6.86
N MET A 123 0.84 5.43 6.37
CA MET A 123 0.94 6.67 7.15
C MET A 123 -0.37 7.46 7.09
N LEU A 124 -0.87 7.89 8.26
CA LEU A 124 -1.96 8.87 8.37
C LEU A 124 -1.50 10.24 7.84
N HIS A 125 -0.27 10.62 8.18
CA HIS A 125 0.34 11.87 7.75
C HIS A 125 1.28 11.65 6.57
N ARG A 126 1.23 12.52 5.55
CA ARG A 126 2.10 12.38 4.39
C ARG A 126 3.54 12.68 4.80
N ARG A 127 4.47 11.78 4.46
CA ARG A 127 5.90 11.90 4.76
C ARG A 127 6.51 13.24 4.33
N ASP A 128 6.08 13.72 3.16
CA ASP A 128 6.68 14.91 2.53
C ASP A 128 5.77 16.15 2.61
N LYS A 129 4.71 16.14 3.44
CA LYS A 129 3.90 17.35 3.66
C LYS A 129 4.77 18.39 4.34
N ARG A 130 4.80 19.60 3.77
CA ARG A 130 5.46 20.76 4.35
C ARG A 130 4.43 21.66 5.00
N ASP A 131 4.84 22.37 6.04
CA ASP A 131 4.02 23.43 6.61
C ASP A 131 3.82 24.53 5.56
N ALA A 132 2.56 24.89 5.36
CA ALA A 132 2.17 25.95 4.46
C ALA A 132 1.17 26.89 5.16
N PRO A 133 1.22 28.21 4.90
CA PRO A 133 0.24 29.14 5.47
C PRO A 133 -1.22 28.76 5.18
N CYS A 134 -1.50 28.03 4.09
CA CYS A 134 -2.85 27.57 3.76
C CYS A 134 -3.39 26.48 4.70
N ASP A 135 -2.54 25.79 5.46
CA ASP A 135 -2.97 24.77 6.42
C ASP A 135 -3.51 25.38 7.73
N ASN A 136 -3.11 26.61 8.04
CA ASN A 136 -3.54 27.37 9.22
C ASN A 136 -4.05 28.74 8.78
N PRO A 137 -5.22 28.81 8.10
CA PRO A 137 -5.80 30.09 7.72
C PRO A 137 -6.12 30.90 9.00
N ALA A 138 -5.78 32.19 8.96
CA ALA A 138 -6.03 33.14 10.04
C ALA A 138 -7.53 33.30 10.34
#